data_AF-A0A126V012-F1
#
_entry.id   AF-A0A126V012-F1
#
_cell.length_a   1.000
_cell.length_b   1.000
_cell.length_c   1.000
_cell.angle_alpha   90.00
_cell.angle_beta   90.00
_cell.angle_gamma   90.00
#
_symmetry.space_group_name_H-M   'P 1'
#
loop_
_entity.id
_entity.type
_entity.pdbx_description
1 polymer ?
#
loop_
_entity_poly.entity_id
_entity_poly.type
_entity_poly.pdbx_seq_one_letter_code
_entity_poly.pdbx_strand_id
1 'polypeptide(L)'
;MNAAEKASLGINRTPINYAIDTGPRALLRHHVGYWLIGDGLPALEAAIEYRPPLISAFQRQLSGFRGALYALGLSLLVVASLMVSVVYLWVNGATWGQWIIGVAATLLPATIPSVWVGHWLITRLSRPKPLPELDFSKAIPSGFSTAIMLPVIVASEVEGIAEKLEILRLANPDPALTFVVLLDPVDAPTQTMPDDPLIEIAFQSRIAALNLRYGKQGKAPFILLHRARQHNPSKGCWMAWERKRGKLEEFNRFVLGEGVDAFNVVAGPVESLRGLRYAITLDADTQLPPGYHIASHWNYCAPPWRGSKSPP
;
A
#
# COMPACT_ATOMS: atom_id res chain seq x y z
N MET A 1 19.99 -8.25 31.14
CA MET A 1 19.20 -7.03 30.82
C MET A 1 19.70 -6.44 29.53
N ASN A 2 18.95 -6.66 28.45
CA ASN A 2 19.33 -6.29 27.09
C ASN A 2 18.85 -4.86 26.78
N ALA A 3 19.43 -4.17 25.79
CA ALA A 3 19.08 -2.78 25.44
C ALA A 3 17.58 -2.59 25.13
N ALA A 4 16.90 -3.65 24.67
CA ALA A 4 15.46 -3.69 24.44
C ALA A 4 14.61 -3.58 25.73
N GLU A 5 15.12 -4.03 26.87
CA GLU A 5 14.42 -4.00 28.17
C GLU A 5 14.55 -2.62 28.85
N LYS A 6 15.62 -1.87 28.56
CA LYS A 6 15.72 -0.46 28.95
C LYS A 6 14.83 0.45 28.11
N ALA A 7 14.55 0.09 26.85
CA ALA A 7 13.66 0.85 25.97
C ALA A 7 12.18 0.75 26.37
N SER A 8 11.73 -0.37 26.96
CA SER A 8 10.34 -0.53 27.41
C SER A 8 10.05 0.14 28.75
N LEU A 9 11.06 0.32 29.61
CA LEU A 9 10.93 0.90 30.96
C LEU A 9 11.25 2.41 31.02
N GLY A 10 11.76 3.00 29.93
CA GLY A 10 12.29 4.37 29.90
C GLY A 10 11.48 5.39 29.08
N ILE A 11 10.32 5.03 28.50
CA ILE A 11 9.45 6.02 27.82
C ILE A 11 8.69 6.81 28.89
N ASN A 12 9.45 7.65 29.60
CA ASN A 12 8.91 8.75 30.37
C ASN A 12 8.12 9.60 29.36
N ARG A 13 6.82 9.72 29.59
CA ARG A 13 5.92 10.53 28.77
C ARG A 13 6.26 12.00 28.98
N THR A 14 7.37 12.47 28.42
CA THR A 14 7.55 13.91 28.19
C THR A 14 6.57 14.30 27.10
N PRO A 15 5.55 15.13 27.41
CA PRO A 15 4.67 15.64 26.38
C PRO A 15 5.52 16.56 25.52
N ILE A 16 5.85 16.12 24.31
CA ILE A 16 6.48 17.02 23.36
C ILE A 16 5.36 17.94 22.87
N ASN A 17 5.21 19.07 23.54
CA ASN A 17 4.31 20.15 23.16
C ASN A 17 4.78 20.71 21.80
N TYR A 18 4.24 20.16 20.72
CA TYR A 18 4.36 20.77 19.40
C TYR A 18 3.08 21.54 19.11
N ALA A 19 3.23 22.86 19.00
CA ALA A 19 2.21 23.74 18.47
C ALA A 19 1.70 23.21 17.13
N ILE A 20 0.38 23.26 16.95
CA ILE A 20 -0.31 22.78 15.75
C ILE A 20 0.05 23.72 14.59
N ASP A 21 1.14 23.40 13.89
CA ASP A 21 1.47 23.96 12.59
C ASP A 21 0.64 23.20 11.54
N THR A 22 -0.13 23.91 10.71
CA THR A 22 -1.12 23.33 9.77
C THR A 22 -0.63 23.34 8.31
N GLY A 23 0.66 23.49 8.06
CA GLY A 23 1.24 23.38 6.72
C GLY A 23 1.34 21.93 6.18
N PRO A 24 1.49 21.73 4.85
CA PRO A 24 1.67 20.39 4.25
C PRO A 24 2.90 19.64 4.79
N ARG A 25 3.94 20.36 5.26
CA ARG A 25 5.09 19.76 5.96
C ARG A 25 4.74 19.23 7.35
N ALA A 26 3.72 19.78 8.01
CA ALA A 26 3.27 19.30 9.31
C ALA A 26 2.52 17.97 9.20
N LEU A 27 1.74 17.75 8.13
CA LEU A 27 1.08 16.46 7.87
C LEU A 27 2.11 15.33 7.72
N LEU A 28 3.24 15.58 7.05
CA LEU A 28 4.32 14.59 6.90
C LEU A 28 4.94 14.20 8.25
N ARG A 29 5.08 15.14 9.20
CA ARG A 29 5.62 14.85 10.54
C ARG A 29 4.74 13.93 11.39
N HIS A 30 3.46 13.80 11.05
CA HIS A 30 2.53 12.87 11.71
C HIS A 30 2.60 11.46 11.12
N HIS A 31 3.27 11.29 9.98
CA HIS A 31 3.42 9.99 9.34
C HIS A 31 4.63 9.24 9.94
N VAL A 32 4.44 8.00 10.38
CA VAL A 32 5.52 7.21 11.00
C VAL A 32 6.73 7.03 10.06
N GLY A 33 6.48 6.90 8.75
CA GLY A 33 7.53 6.79 7.74
C GLY A 33 8.46 8.00 7.66
N TYR A 34 8.01 9.21 8.05
CA TYR A 34 8.87 10.39 8.14
C TYR A 34 9.99 10.19 9.16
N TRP A 35 9.68 9.55 10.29
CA TRP A 35 10.62 9.32 11.37
C TRP A 35 11.46 8.04 11.18
N LEU A 36 10.92 7.02 10.51
CA LEU A 36 11.62 5.75 10.33
C LEU A 36 12.51 5.66 9.08
N ILE A 37 12.17 6.39 8.00
CA ILE A 37 12.86 6.26 6.70
C ILE A 37 13.09 7.64 6.05
N GLY A 38 12.23 8.61 6.34
CA GLY A 38 12.26 9.94 5.74
C GLY A 38 13.16 10.94 6.47
N ASP A 39 12.88 12.23 6.24
CA ASP A 39 13.73 13.34 6.69
C ASP A 39 13.78 13.52 8.21
N GLY A 40 12.85 12.91 8.97
CA GLY A 40 12.84 12.93 10.42
C GLY A 40 13.80 11.93 11.07
N LEU A 41 14.31 10.96 10.31
CA LEU A 41 15.17 9.90 10.83
C LEU A 41 16.44 10.40 11.53
N PRO A 42 17.20 11.39 11.00
CA PRO A 42 18.38 11.90 11.71
C PRO A 42 18.06 12.51 13.08
N ALA A 43 16.91 13.20 13.19
CA ALA A 43 16.44 13.77 14.45
C ALA A 43 16.02 12.68 15.44
N LEU A 44 15.38 11.60 14.96
CA LEU A 44 15.06 10.43 15.77
C LEU A 44 16.33 9.74 16.28
N GLU A 45 17.30 9.49 15.39
CA GLU A 45 18.58 8.85 15.73
C GLU A 45 19.35 9.65 16.79
N ALA A 46 19.39 10.98 16.65
CA ALA A 46 19.99 11.86 17.64
C ALA A 46 19.27 11.80 19.01
N ALA A 47 17.94 11.75 19.02
CA ALA A 47 17.15 11.68 20.24
C ALA A 47 17.33 10.36 21.01
N ILE A 48 17.62 9.25 20.30
CA ILE A 48 17.91 7.94 20.91
C ILE A 48 19.42 7.67 21.06
N GLU A 49 20.26 8.68 20.84
CA GLU A 49 21.73 8.60 20.87
C GLU A 49 22.32 7.50 19.94
N TYR A 50 21.62 7.17 18.87
CA TYR A 50 22.07 6.19 17.88
C TYR A 50 23.11 6.81 16.94
N ARG A 51 24.24 6.12 16.77
CA ARG A 51 25.30 6.52 15.84
C ARG A 51 25.30 5.57 14.63
N PRO A 52 24.84 6.03 13.45
CA PRO A 52 24.85 5.18 12.27
C PRO A 52 26.30 4.86 11.84
N PRO A 53 26.56 3.65 11.31
CA PRO A 53 27.87 3.34 10.75
C PRO A 53 28.19 4.24 9.55
N LEU A 54 29.48 4.58 9.39
CA LEU A 54 29.96 5.53 8.37
C LEU A 54 29.48 5.20 6.94
N ILE A 55 29.42 3.90 6.61
CA ILE A 55 28.94 3.42 5.30
C ILE A 55 27.47 3.82 5.09
N SER A 56 26.62 3.70 6.11
CA SER A 56 25.20 4.06 6.01
C SER A 56 25.01 5.56 5.91
N ALA A 57 25.82 6.36 6.60
CA ALA A 57 25.80 7.82 6.47
C ALA A 57 26.19 8.25 5.05
N PHE A 58 27.26 7.67 4.49
CA PHE A 58 27.70 7.94 3.12
C PHE A 58 26.65 7.53 2.08
N GLN A 59 26.03 6.35 2.24
CA GLN A 59 24.93 5.90 1.38
C GLN A 59 23.73 6.87 1.42
N ARG A 60 23.37 7.43 2.58
CA ARG A 60 22.29 8.42 2.69
C ARG A 60 22.63 9.71 1.97
N GLN A 61 23.87 10.18 2.06
CA GLN A 61 24.31 11.38 1.36
C GLN A 61 24.29 11.20 -0.16
N LEU A 62 24.76 10.05 -0.66
CA LEU A 62 24.64 9.69 -2.08
C LEU A 62 23.18 9.54 -2.53
N SER A 63 22.29 9.16 -1.61
CA SER A 63 20.88 8.97 -1.93
C SER A 63 20.14 10.27 -2.30
N GLY A 64 20.66 11.43 -1.88
CA GLY A 64 20.19 12.75 -2.33
C GLY A 64 20.54 13.04 -3.80
N PHE A 65 21.51 12.33 -4.36
CA PHE A 65 21.99 12.48 -5.74
C PHE A 65 21.62 11.29 -6.64
N ARG A 66 20.65 10.45 -6.27
CA ARG A 66 20.27 9.23 -7.05
C ARG A 66 20.06 9.51 -8.53
N GLY A 67 19.34 10.59 -8.87
CA GLY A 67 19.09 10.97 -10.26
C GLY A 67 20.37 11.33 -11.00
N ALA A 68 21.25 12.12 -10.37
CA ALA A 68 22.53 12.51 -10.96
C ALA A 68 23.49 11.33 -11.10
N LEU A 69 23.56 10.44 -10.10
CA LEU A 69 24.38 9.23 -10.13
C LEU A 69 23.89 8.24 -11.21
N TYR A 70 22.58 8.07 -11.35
CA TYR A 70 21.98 7.26 -12.41
C TYR A 70 22.30 7.85 -13.79
N ALA A 71 22.08 9.16 -13.97
CA ALA A 71 22.37 9.84 -15.22
C ALA A 71 23.86 9.73 -15.57
N LEU A 72 24.76 10.01 -14.63
CA LEU A 72 26.21 9.89 -14.81
C LEU A 72 26.62 8.47 -15.20
N GLY A 73 26.14 7.46 -14.46
CA GLY A 73 26.44 6.06 -14.74
C GLY A 73 25.94 5.62 -16.12
N LEU A 74 24.72 6.02 -16.49
CA LEU A 74 24.15 5.73 -17.79
C LEU A 74 24.92 6.44 -18.92
N SER A 75 25.29 7.71 -18.73
CA SER A 75 26.11 8.46 -19.69
C SER A 75 27.47 7.80 -19.89
N LEU A 76 28.13 7.33 -18.83
CA LEU A 76 29.40 6.61 -18.93
C LEU A 76 29.25 5.29 -19.71
N LEU A 77 28.16 4.56 -19.51
CA LEU A 77 27.89 3.33 -20.26
C LEU A 77 27.63 3.61 -21.75
N VAL A 78 26.88 4.68 -22.07
CA VAL A 78 26.64 5.10 -23.46
C VAL A 78 27.96 5.50 -24.13
N VAL A 79 28.79 6.29 -23.44
CA VAL A 79 30.13 6.66 -23.94
C VAL A 79 30.98 5.40 -24.16
N ALA A 80 31.01 4.48 -23.19
CA ALA A 80 31.75 3.22 -23.32
C ALA A 80 31.26 2.37 -24.51
N SER A 81 29.96 2.33 -24.76
CA SER A 81 29.39 1.63 -25.91
C SER A 81 29.75 2.31 -27.24
N LEU A 82 29.76 3.65 -27.28
CA LEU A 82 30.16 4.42 -28.47
C LEU A 82 31.65 4.30 -28.78
N MET A 83 32.50 4.07 -27.78
CA MET A 83 33.94 3.88 -27.98
C MET A 83 34.26 2.74 -28.94
N VAL A 84 33.42 1.71 -29.02
CA VAL A 84 33.58 0.62 -30.00
C VAL A 84 33.52 1.15 -31.44
N SER A 85 32.53 2.00 -31.72
CA SER A 85 32.35 2.62 -33.04
C SER A 85 33.44 3.64 -33.35
N VAL A 86 33.85 4.43 -32.36
CA VAL A 86 34.95 5.40 -32.49
C VAL A 86 36.26 4.69 -32.83
N VAL A 87 36.61 3.62 -32.12
CA VAL A 87 37.83 2.83 -32.39
C VAL A 87 37.78 2.20 -33.78
N TYR A 88 36.63 1.65 -34.19
CA TYR A 88 36.46 1.09 -35.53
C TYR A 88 36.70 2.12 -36.64
N LEU A 89 36.10 3.31 -36.51
CA LEU A 89 36.27 4.40 -37.49
C LEU A 89 37.72 4.91 -37.54
N TRP A 90 38.38 4.98 -36.38
CA TRP A 90 39.77 5.41 -36.28
C TRP A 90 40.74 4.43 -36.95
N VAL A 91 40.61 3.13 -36.66
CA VAL A 91 41.48 2.09 -37.24
C VAL A 91 41.34 2.00 -38.77
N ASN A 92 40.15 2.27 -39.31
CA ASN A 92 39.88 2.22 -40.75
C ASN A 92 40.13 3.56 -41.48
N GLY A 93 40.68 4.57 -40.79
CA GLY A 93 41.00 5.86 -41.42
C GLY A 93 39.78 6.59 -41.99
N ALA A 94 38.64 6.53 -41.29
CA ALA A 94 37.37 7.05 -41.79
C ALA A 94 37.42 8.56 -42.10
N THR A 95 36.74 8.94 -43.18
CA THR A 95 36.55 10.35 -43.58
C THR A 95 35.59 11.09 -42.64
N TRP A 96 35.65 12.43 -42.62
CA TRP A 96 34.77 13.27 -41.79
C TRP A 96 33.27 12.98 -41.96
N GLY A 97 32.82 12.69 -43.19
CA GLY A 97 31.42 12.32 -43.44
C GLY A 97 31.04 10.96 -42.83
N GLN A 98 31.96 9.98 -42.88
CA GLN A 98 31.77 8.68 -42.25
C GLN A 98 31.77 8.76 -40.72
N TRP A 99 32.51 9.71 -40.13
CA TRP A 99 32.44 9.97 -38.69
C TRP A 99 31.06 10.46 -38.26
N ILE A 100 30.50 11.44 -38.97
CA ILE A 100 29.17 11.99 -38.67
C ILE A 100 28.10 10.90 -38.80
N ILE A 101 28.09 10.18 -39.92
CA ILE A 101 27.11 9.11 -40.17
C ILE A 101 27.31 7.94 -39.19
N GLY A 102 28.55 7.53 -38.94
CA GLY A 102 28.87 6.40 -38.07
C GLY A 102 28.48 6.64 -36.62
N VAL A 103 28.76 7.82 -36.06
CA VAL A 103 28.34 8.19 -34.70
C VAL A 103 26.81 8.34 -34.62
N ALA A 104 26.19 9.01 -35.59
CA ALA A 104 24.74 9.17 -35.62
C ALA A 104 24.00 7.82 -35.72
N ALA A 105 24.49 6.90 -36.55
CA ALA A 105 23.91 5.57 -36.75
C ALA A 105 24.08 4.65 -35.53
N THR A 106 25.13 4.87 -34.73
CA THR A 106 25.47 4.02 -33.57
C THR A 106 24.95 4.56 -32.25
N LEU A 107 24.55 5.84 -32.20
CA LEU A 107 24.00 6.48 -30.99
C LEU A 107 22.78 5.76 -30.43
N LEU A 108 21.77 5.50 -31.27
CA LEU A 108 20.56 4.79 -30.82
C LEU A 108 20.87 3.33 -30.41
N PRO A 109 21.57 2.52 -31.22
CA PRO A 109 21.99 1.18 -30.82
C PRO A 109 22.81 1.13 -29.53
N ALA A 110 23.65 2.12 -29.25
CA ALA A 110 24.48 2.17 -28.04
C ALA A 110 23.67 2.36 -26.75
N THR A 111 22.47 2.96 -26.83
CA THR A 111 21.64 3.17 -25.64
C THR A 111 21.07 1.87 -25.07
N ILE A 112 20.70 0.91 -25.93
CA ILE A 112 20.06 -0.34 -25.54
C ILE A 112 20.94 -1.18 -24.58
N PRO A 113 22.19 -1.55 -24.94
CA PRO A 113 23.04 -2.30 -24.02
C PRO A 113 23.42 -1.48 -22.79
N SER A 114 23.52 -0.16 -22.91
CA SER A 114 23.83 0.73 -21.78
C SER A 114 22.73 0.72 -20.72
N VAL A 115 21.47 0.82 -21.13
CA VAL A 115 20.33 0.72 -20.21
C VAL A 115 20.25 -0.68 -19.61
N TRP A 116 20.44 -1.72 -20.42
CA TRP A 116 20.38 -3.11 -19.94
C TRP A 116 21.47 -3.41 -18.90
N VAL A 117 22.72 -3.06 -19.19
CA VAL A 117 23.85 -3.19 -18.26
C VAL A 117 23.65 -2.31 -17.03
N GLY A 118 23.14 -1.09 -17.19
CA GLY A 118 22.82 -0.19 -16.08
C GLY A 118 21.80 -0.80 -15.13
N HIS A 119 20.68 -1.31 -15.65
CA HIS A 119 19.66 -1.98 -14.83
C HIS A 119 20.17 -3.27 -14.19
N TRP A 120 20.94 -4.09 -14.93
CA TRP A 120 21.57 -5.29 -14.39
C TRP A 120 22.54 -4.96 -13.24
N LEU A 121 23.34 -3.91 -13.37
CA LEU A 121 24.27 -3.48 -12.33
C LEU A 121 23.51 -2.94 -11.11
N ILE A 122 22.47 -2.11 -11.32
CA ILE A 122 21.63 -1.60 -10.24
C ILE A 122 20.99 -2.75 -9.45
N THR A 123 20.41 -3.74 -10.14
CA THR A 123 19.78 -4.89 -9.47
C THR A 123 20.78 -5.78 -8.73
N ARG A 124 22.03 -5.89 -9.21
CA ARG A 124 23.10 -6.64 -8.53
C ARG A 124 23.68 -5.91 -7.31
N LEU A 125 23.81 -4.58 -7.39
CA LEU A 125 24.42 -3.77 -6.33
C LEU A 125 23.41 -3.32 -5.27
N SER A 126 22.13 -3.20 -5.64
CA SER A 126 21.08 -2.77 -4.72
C SER A 126 20.62 -3.94 -3.88
N ARG A 127 20.72 -3.80 -2.55
CA ARG A 127 20.06 -4.72 -1.63
C ARG A 127 18.64 -4.21 -1.35
N PRO A 128 17.59 -5.05 -1.52
CA PRO A 128 16.25 -4.68 -1.10
C PRO A 128 16.28 -4.44 0.41
N LYS A 129 15.82 -3.26 0.84
CA LYS A 129 15.66 -2.95 2.25
C LYS A 129 14.24 -3.30 2.64
N PRO A 130 14.01 -4.17 3.63
CA PRO A 130 12.67 -4.41 4.13
C PRO A 130 12.10 -3.09 4.66
N LEU A 131 10.81 -2.88 4.45
CA LEU A 131 10.13 -1.75 5.06
C LEU A 131 9.99 -2.01 6.56
N PRO A 132 10.01 -0.97 7.41
CA PRO A 132 9.68 -1.11 8.81
C PRO A 132 8.28 -1.68 8.94
N GLU A 133 8.17 -2.81 9.65
CA GLU A 133 6.91 -3.49 9.94
C GLU A 133 6.72 -3.65 11.44
N LEU A 134 5.47 -3.79 11.86
CA LEU A 134 5.14 -4.16 13.24
C LEU A 134 5.21 -5.68 13.39
N ASP A 135 5.98 -6.17 14.36
CA ASP A 135 6.06 -7.59 14.65
C ASP A 135 4.90 -8.03 15.55
N PHE A 136 3.87 -8.61 14.93
CA PHE A 136 2.76 -9.28 15.61
C PHE A 136 2.79 -10.81 15.39
N SER A 137 3.97 -11.39 15.21
CA SER A 137 4.15 -12.84 14.98
C SER A 137 3.53 -13.74 16.06
N LYS A 138 3.36 -13.23 17.30
CA LYS A 138 2.81 -13.99 18.43
C LYS A 138 1.30 -13.81 18.61
N ALA A 139 0.80 -12.57 18.53
CA ALA A 139 -0.61 -12.21 18.61
C ALA A 139 -0.78 -10.70 18.37
N ILE A 140 -1.95 -10.28 17.90
CA ILE A 140 -2.33 -8.87 17.82
C ILE A 140 -2.91 -8.47 19.19
N PRO A 141 -2.30 -7.51 19.92
CA PRO A 141 -2.87 -7.06 21.19
C PRO A 141 -4.24 -6.40 20.98
N SER A 142 -5.10 -6.43 21.99
CA SER A 142 -6.48 -5.91 21.89
C SER A 142 -6.59 -4.42 21.51
N GLY A 143 -5.52 -3.64 21.66
CA GLY A 143 -5.45 -2.24 21.20
C GLY A 143 -5.19 -2.07 19.70
N PHE A 144 -4.94 -3.15 18.97
CA PHE A 144 -4.57 -3.18 17.54
C PHE A 144 -5.60 -3.93 16.70
N SER A 145 -6.87 -3.92 17.08
CA SER A 145 -7.95 -4.48 16.25
C SER A 145 -7.86 -3.96 14.81
N THR A 146 -7.97 -4.89 13.87
CA THR A 146 -7.63 -4.64 12.47
C THR A 146 -8.71 -5.17 11.55
N ALA A 147 -9.09 -4.36 10.56
CA ALA A 147 -10.01 -4.75 9.52
C ALA A 147 -9.24 -5.25 8.31
N ILE A 148 -9.49 -6.49 7.90
CA ILE A 148 -9.04 -7.04 6.62
C ILE A 148 -10.15 -6.76 5.61
N MET A 149 -9.91 -5.82 4.70
CA MET A 149 -10.87 -5.38 3.70
C MET A 149 -10.63 -6.11 2.39
N LEU A 150 -11.70 -6.70 1.83
CA LEU A 150 -11.72 -7.35 0.53
C LEU A 150 -12.62 -6.54 -0.41
N PRO A 151 -12.05 -5.66 -1.27
CA PRO A 151 -12.81 -4.92 -2.25
C PRO A 151 -13.18 -5.82 -3.42
N VAL A 152 -14.48 -5.93 -3.70
CA VAL A 152 -15.01 -6.79 -4.78
C VAL A 152 -15.97 -5.99 -5.66
N ILE A 153 -15.93 -6.20 -6.97
CA ILE A 153 -16.99 -5.79 -7.89
C ILE A 153 -17.81 -7.03 -8.19
N VAL A 154 -19.09 -7.01 -7.85
CA VAL A 154 -19.93 -8.22 -7.86
C VAL A 154 -20.75 -8.29 -9.12
N ALA A 155 -20.53 -9.36 -9.88
CA ALA A 155 -21.43 -9.81 -10.94
C ALA A 155 -22.35 -10.95 -10.46
N SER A 156 -21.81 -12.08 -9.98
CA SER A 156 -22.61 -13.24 -9.53
C SER A 156 -21.88 -14.27 -8.65
N GLU A 157 -20.58 -14.11 -8.37
CA GLU A 157 -19.74 -15.14 -7.72
C GLU A 157 -19.79 -15.12 -6.19
N VAL A 158 -20.99 -15.09 -5.60
CA VAL A 158 -21.19 -15.00 -4.14
C VAL A 158 -20.44 -16.09 -3.38
N GLU A 159 -20.51 -17.32 -3.90
CA GLU A 159 -19.90 -18.52 -3.31
C GLU A 159 -18.38 -18.42 -3.23
N GLY A 160 -17.73 -18.05 -4.33
CA GLY A 160 -16.26 -17.95 -4.36
C GLY A 160 -15.73 -16.89 -3.41
N ILE A 161 -16.45 -15.78 -3.26
CA ILE A 161 -16.06 -14.70 -2.34
C ILE A 161 -16.26 -15.14 -0.88
N ALA A 162 -17.36 -15.82 -0.56
CA ALA A 162 -17.60 -16.35 0.77
C ALA A 162 -16.56 -17.42 1.17
N GLU A 163 -16.22 -18.34 0.25
CA GLU A 163 -15.15 -19.30 0.43
C GLU A 163 -13.79 -18.62 0.65
N LYS A 164 -13.50 -17.58 -0.15
CA LYS A 164 -12.26 -16.81 0.02
C LYS A 164 -12.17 -16.16 1.40
N LEU A 165 -13.25 -15.56 1.89
CA LEU A 165 -13.29 -15.02 3.25
C LEU A 165 -13.04 -16.09 4.31
N GLU A 166 -13.61 -17.26 4.12
CA GLU A 166 -13.40 -18.39 5.02
C GLU A 166 -11.95 -18.84 5.04
N ILE A 167 -11.31 -18.98 3.87
CA ILE A 167 -9.88 -19.29 3.75
C ILE A 167 -9.04 -18.24 4.46
N LEU A 168 -9.33 -16.95 4.28
CA LEU A 168 -8.63 -15.86 4.96
C LEU A 168 -8.76 -15.95 6.49
N ARG A 169 -9.96 -16.29 6.99
CA ARG A 169 -10.24 -16.50 8.41
C ARG A 169 -9.53 -17.72 9.00
N LEU A 170 -9.39 -18.79 8.23
CA LEU A 170 -8.69 -20.00 8.63
C LEU A 170 -7.18 -19.78 8.68
N ALA A 171 -6.63 -19.05 7.69
CA ALA A 171 -5.21 -18.67 7.67
C ALA A 171 -4.84 -17.67 8.78
N ASN A 172 -5.80 -16.86 9.22
CA ASN A 172 -5.59 -15.79 10.20
C ASN A 172 -6.60 -15.90 11.35
N PRO A 173 -6.35 -16.79 12.34
CA PRO A 173 -7.36 -17.14 13.34
C PRO A 173 -7.54 -16.12 14.47
N ASP A 174 -6.71 -15.07 14.52
CA ASP A 174 -6.65 -14.09 15.60
C ASP A 174 -8.01 -13.35 15.77
N PRO A 175 -8.57 -13.29 16.99
CA PRO A 175 -9.85 -12.65 17.25
C PRO A 175 -9.83 -11.12 17.15
N ALA A 176 -8.67 -10.48 17.05
CA ALA A 176 -8.54 -9.04 16.81
C ALA A 176 -8.74 -8.67 15.32
N LEU A 177 -8.86 -9.68 14.44
CA LEU A 177 -9.10 -9.50 13.02
C LEU A 177 -10.59 -9.57 12.69
N THR A 178 -11.06 -8.53 12.01
CA THR A 178 -12.40 -8.46 11.43
C THR A 178 -12.27 -8.47 9.91
N PHE A 179 -13.02 -9.34 9.25
CA PHE A 179 -13.00 -9.50 7.80
C PHE A 179 -14.18 -8.74 7.20
N VAL A 180 -13.88 -7.74 6.38
CA VAL A 180 -14.85 -6.83 5.79
C VAL A 180 -14.86 -7.03 4.28
N VAL A 181 -16.02 -7.35 3.72
CA VAL A 181 -16.22 -7.36 2.26
C VAL A 181 -16.83 -6.04 1.84
N LEU A 182 -16.16 -5.36 0.91
CA LEU A 182 -16.60 -4.08 0.33
C LEU A 182 -17.08 -4.32 -1.10
N LEU A 183 -18.40 -4.47 -1.26
CA LEU A 183 -19.02 -4.75 -2.55
C LEU A 183 -19.31 -3.47 -3.32
N ASP A 184 -18.91 -3.47 -4.59
CA ASP A 184 -19.41 -2.56 -5.61
C ASP A 184 -20.31 -3.33 -6.59
N PRO A 185 -21.45 -2.79 -6.99
CA PRO A 185 -22.24 -3.32 -8.10
C PRO A 185 -21.54 -3.12 -9.46
N VAL A 186 -21.80 -4.01 -10.43
CA VAL A 186 -21.39 -3.80 -11.83
C VAL A 186 -22.05 -2.56 -12.41
N ASP A 187 -21.38 -1.88 -13.34
CA ASP A 187 -21.95 -0.78 -14.12
C ASP A 187 -23.25 -1.22 -14.81
N ALA A 188 -24.27 -0.37 -14.73
CA ALA A 188 -25.61 -0.68 -15.23
C ALA A 188 -26.24 0.54 -15.93
N PRO A 189 -27.26 0.32 -16.80
CA PRO A 189 -28.03 1.40 -17.41
C PRO A 189 -28.97 2.10 -16.42
N THR A 190 -29.30 1.45 -15.29
CA THR A 190 -30.20 1.95 -14.25
C THR A 190 -29.56 1.86 -12.87
N GLN A 191 -30.08 2.61 -11.91
CA GLN A 191 -29.56 2.62 -10.53
C GLN A 191 -29.65 1.24 -9.87
N THR A 192 -30.77 0.56 -10.09
CA THR A 192 -31.06 -0.80 -9.61
C THR A 192 -31.32 -1.69 -10.82
N MET A 193 -30.80 -2.91 -10.77
CA MET A 193 -31.01 -3.99 -11.71
C MET A 193 -31.89 -5.07 -11.07
N PRO A 194 -32.65 -5.85 -11.88
CA PRO A 194 -33.54 -6.90 -11.35
C PRO A 194 -32.85 -7.95 -10.48
N ASP A 195 -31.58 -8.25 -10.75
CA ASP A 195 -30.81 -9.29 -10.04
C ASP A 195 -30.14 -8.80 -8.75
N ASP A 196 -30.06 -7.47 -8.52
CA ASP A 196 -29.37 -6.92 -7.34
C ASP A 196 -29.92 -7.46 -6.02
N PRO A 197 -31.25 -7.53 -5.79
CA PRO A 197 -31.79 -8.02 -4.53
C PRO A 197 -31.43 -9.48 -4.26
N LEU A 198 -31.37 -10.32 -5.30
CA LEU A 198 -31.00 -11.73 -5.16
C LEU A 198 -29.54 -11.87 -4.72
N ILE A 199 -28.65 -11.06 -5.32
CA ILE A 199 -27.24 -11.01 -4.96
C ILE A 199 -27.05 -10.52 -3.52
N GLU A 200 -27.74 -9.44 -3.14
CA GLU A 200 -27.69 -8.87 -1.80
C GLU A 200 -28.13 -9.87 -0.73
N ILE A 201 -29.26 -10.55 -0.94
CA ILE A 201 -29.79 -11.59 -0.03
C ILE A 201 -28.81 -12.77 0.07
N ALA A 202 -28.23 -13.20 -1.05
CA ALA A 202 -27.27 -14.29 -1.07
C ALA A 202 -26.02 -13.94 -0.23
N PHE A 203 -25.45 -12.74 -0.39
CA PHE A 203 -24.32 -12.29 0.41
C PHE A 203 -24.66 -12.18 1.89
N GLN A 204 -25.79 -11.56 2.23
CA GLN A 204 -26.24 -11.46 3.63
C GLN A 204 -26.36 -12.84 4.28
N SER A 205 -26.95 -13.80 3.55
CA SER A 205 -27.13 -15.18 4.02
C SER A 205 -25.79 -15.88 4.24
N ARG A 206 -24.83 -15.71 3.33
CA ARG A 206 -23.48 -16.30 3.47
C ARG A 206 -22.69 -15.69 4.62
N ILE A 207 -22.75 -14.37 4.79
CA ILE A 207 -22.08 -13.68 5.90
C ILE A 207 -22.70 -14.09 7.23
N ALA A 208 -24.03 -14.23 7.31
CA ALA A 208 -24.72 -14.74 8.49
C ALA A 208 -24.29 -16.18 8.82
N ALA A 209 -24.21 -17.07 7.83
CA ALA A 209 -23.76 -18.44 8.01
C ALA A 209 -22.29 -18.53 8.50
N LEU A 210 -21.40 -17.72 7.92
CA LEU A 210 -20.01 -17.63 8.37
C LEU A 210 -19.92 -17.09 9.80
N ASN A 211 -20.68 -16.05 10.13
CA ASN A 211 -20.74 -15.50 11.49
C ASN A 211 -21.32 -16.47 12.52
N LEU A 212 -22.29 -17.30 12.13
CA LEU A 212 -22.80 -18.37 13.00
C LEU A 212 -21.74 -19.43 13.28
N ARG A 213 -20.95 -19.79 12.25
CA ARG A 213 -19.93 -20.84 12.34
C ARG A 213 -18.67 -20.38 13.10
N TYR A 214 -18.24 -19.15 12.90
CA TYR A 214 -16.97 -18.62 13.43
C TYR A 214 -17.13 -17.62 14.57
N GLY A 215 -18.36 -17.20 14.86
CA GLY A 215 -18.67 -16.33 15.99
C GLY A 215 -18.34 -17.01 17.32
N LYS A 216 -17.60 -16.32 18.18
CA LYS A 216 -17.25 -16.80 19.53
C LYS A 216 -17.40 -15.66 20.54
N GLN A 217 -17.91 -15.97 21.73
CA GLN A 217 -18.02 -15.01 22.85
C GLN A 217 -18.71 -13.68 22.45
N GLY A 218 -19.75 -13.76 21.62
CA GLY A 218 -20.50 -12.58 21.16
C GLY A 218 -19.78 -11.73 20.10
N LYS A 219 -18.63 -12.17 19.58
CA LYS A 219 -17.91 -11.50 18.49
C LYS A 219 -18.01 -12.32 17.22
N ALA A 220 -18.59 -11.74 16.18
CA ALA A 220 -18.68 -12.35 14.86
C ALA A 220 -17.67 -11.65 13.91
N PRO A 221 -16.82 -12.39 13.17
CA PRO A 221 -15.68 -11.77 12.51
C PRO A 221 -15.97 -11.23 11.10
N PHE A 222 -17.14 -11.50 10.51
CA PHE A 222 -17.43 -11.13 9.12
C PHE A 222 -18.41 -9.97 9.01
N ILE A 223 -18.11 -9.01 8.16
CA ILE A 223 -18.94 -7.84 7.89
C ILE A 223 -19.08 -7.66 6.38
N LEU A 224 -20.30 -7.32 5.95
CA LEU A 224 -20.64 -6.93 4.60
C LEU A 224 -20.96 -5.44 4.56
N LEU A 225 -20.34 -4.73 3.62
CA LEU A 225 -20.70 -3.37 3.25
C LEU A 225 -20.85 -3.31 1.74
N HIS A 226 -22.07 -3.08 1.26
CA HIS A 226 -22.39 -2.96 -0.16
C HIS A 226 -22.81 -1.54 -0.47
N ARG A 227 -22.26 -1.00 -1.56
CA ARG A 227 -22.47 0.38 -2.00
C ARG A 227 -23.57 0.47 -3.04
N ALA A 228 -24.26 1.61 -3.08
CA ALA A 228 -25.23 1.89 -4.15
C ALA A 228 -24.54 2.39 -5.43
N ARG A 229 -25.18 2.15 -6.59
CA ARG A 229 -24.79 2.82 -7.83
C ARG A 229 -25.16 4.31 -7.77
N GLN A 230 -24.28 5.14 -8.32
CA GLN A 230 -24.52 6.56 -8.56
C GLN A 230 -24.42 6.84 -10.06
N HIS A 231 -25.22 7.80 -10.54
CA HIS A 231 -25.20 8.18 -11.95
C HIS A 231 -23.88 8.88 -12.29
N ASN A 232 -23.15 8.37 -13.28
CA ASN A 232 -21.94 8.99 -13.80
C ASN A 232 -22.25 9.65 -15.16
N PRO A 233 -22.46 10.98 -15.21
CA PRO A 233 -22.81 11.67 -16.45
C PRO A 233 -21.70 11.60 -17.50
N SER A 234 -20.43 11.53 -17.09
CA SER A 234 -19.29 11.44 -18.03
C SER A 234 -19.21 10.09 -18.75
N LYS A 235 -19.76 9.02 -18.15
CA LYS A 235 -19.79 7.68 -18.74
C LYS A 235 -21.19 7.24 -19.20
N GLY A 236 -22.23 8.01 -18.89
CA GLY A 236 -23.61 7.70 -19.25
C GLY A 236 -24.14 6.41 -18.61
N CYS A 237 -23.59 6.00 -17.46
CA CYS A 237 -24.00 4.78 -16.76
C CYS A 237 -24.12 4.99 -15.26
N TRP A 238 -24.80 4.06 -14.60
CA TRP A 238 -24.85 3.96 -13.15
C TRP A 238 -23.74 3.04 -12.66
N MET A 239 -22.90 3.53 -11.77
CA MET A 239 -21.75 2.78 -11.26
C MET A 239 -21.40 3.19 -9.83
N ALA A 240 -20.67 2.34 -9.11
CA ALA A 240 -20.14 2.73 -7.80
C ALA A 240 -19.20 3.94 -7.93
N TRP A 241 -19.26 4.86 -6.96
CA TRP A 241 -18.49 6.10 -6.99
C TRP A 241 -16.98 5.81 -6.92
N GLU A 242 -16.20 6.40 -7.84
CA GLU A 242 -14.74 6.35 -7.96
C GLU A 242 -14.12 4.95 -7.72
N ARG A 243 -14.01 4.15 -8.78
CA ARG A 243 -13.56 2.73 -8.77
C ARG A 243 -12.25 2.45 -8.04
N LYS A 244 -11.30 3.39 -7.99
CA LYS A 244 -9.97 3.15 -7.38
C LYS A 244 -9.93 3.48 -5.90
N ARG A 245 -10.23 4.73 -5.54
CA ARG A 245 -10.04 5.24 -4.18
C ARG A 245 -11.36 5.37 -3.41
N GLY A 246 -12.48 5.54 -4.10
CA GLY A 246 -13.77 5.85 -3.49
C GLY A 246 -14.25 4.79 -2.50
N LYS A 247 -14.00 3.51 -2.78
CA LYS A 247 -14.36 2.40 -1.90
C LYS A 247 -13.67 2.47 -0.53
N LEU A 248 -12.38 2.78 -0.50
CA LEU A 248 -11.62 2.91 0.75
C LEU A 248 -11.95 4.23 1.46
N GLU A 249 -12.23 5.29 0.71
CA GLU A 249 -12.66 6.58 1.28
C GLU A 249 -14.03 6.49 1.95
N GLU A 250 -15.00 5.82 1.33
CA GLU A 250 -16.31 5.57 1.94
C GLU A 250 -16.23 4.66 3.15
N PHE A 251 -15.42 3.59 3.09
CA PHE A 251 -15.15 2.77 4.28
C PHE A 251 -14.53 3.60 5.41
N ASN A 252 -13.54 4.45 5.10
CA ASN A 252 -12.89 5.28 6.11
C ASN A 252 -13.86 6.28 6.75
N ARG A 253 -14.70 6.95 5.94
CA ARG A 253 -15.77 7.81 6.48
C ARG A 253 -16.68 7.02 7.41
N PHE A 254 -17.12 5.84 6.98
CA PHE A 254 -18.00 4.98 7.75
C PHE A 254 -17.40 4.57 9.11
N VAL A 255 -16.12 4.19 9.15
CA VAL A 255 -15.37 3.86 10.38
C VAL A 255 -15.27 5.06 11.34
N LEU A 256 -15.14 6.27 10.79
CA LEU A 256 -15.11 7.53 11.54
C LEU A 256 -16.49 8.00 12.01
N GLY A 257 -17.56 7.30 11.62
CA GLY A 257 -18.95 7.68 11.92
C GLY A 257 -19.50 8.77 10.98
N GLU A 258 -18.81 9.05 9.89
CA GLU A 258 -19.23 9.96 8.82
C GLU A 258 -19.82 9.15 7.66
N GLY A 259 -20.77 9.69 6.89
CA GLY A 259 -21.26 9.04 5.66
C GLY A 259 -21.90 7.66 5.87
N VAL A 260 -22.74 7.53 6.89
CA VAL A 260 -23.45 6.28 7.26
C VAL A 260 -24.35 5.76 6.13
N ASP A 261 -24.71 6.63 5.20
CA ASP A 261 -25.52 6.42 4.00
C ASP A 261 -24.72 5.91 2.79
N ALA A 262 -23.39 5.77 2.90
CA ALA A 262 -22.55 5.27 1.80
C ALA A 262 -22.84 3.81 1.43
N PHE A 263 -23.35 3.01 2.38
CA PHE A 263 -23.63 1.59 2.19
C PHE A 263 -25.12 1.31 2.34
N ASN A 264 -25.76 0.85 1.26
CA ASN A 264 -27.20 0.55 1.23
C ASN A 264 -27.51 -0.80 1.89
N VAL A 265 -26.58 -1.76 1.77
CA VAL A 265 -26.73 -3.08 2.36
C VAL A 265 -25.55 -3.37 3.27
N VAL A 266 -25.88 -3.68 4.52
CA VAL A 266 -24.93 -3.89 5.61
C VAL A 266 -25.30 -5.17 6.36
N ALA A 267 -24.33 -6.03 6.68
CA ALA A 267 -24.54 -7.23 7.48
C ALA A 267 -23.35 -7.52 8.42
N GLY A 268 -23.63 -8.18 9.55
CA GLY A 268 -22.63 -8.49 10.58
C GLY A 268 -22.51 -7.40 11.68
N PRO A 269 -21.57 -7.53 12.63
CA PRO A 269 -21.45 -6.65 13.79
C PRO A 269 -20.70 -5.36 13.44
N VAL A 270 -21.37 -4.50 12.68
CA VAL A 270 -20.75 -3.33 12.03
C VAL A 270 -20.26 -2.27 13.01
N GLU A 271 -20.89 -2.19 14.18
CA GLU A 271 -20.44 -1.34 15.29
C GLU A 271 -19.02 -1.68 15.77
N SER A 272 -18.53 -2.91 15.55
CA SER A 272 -17.15 -3.30 15.87
C SER A 272 -16.09 -2.58 15.02
N LEU A 273 -16.49 -1.95 13.91
CA LEU A 273 -15.59 -1.17 13.06
C LEU A 273 -15.35 0.24 13.61
N ARG A 274 -16.21 0.75 14.51
CA ARG A 274 -16.07 2.13 15.01
C ARG A 274 -14.82 2.29 15.86
N GLY A 275 -14.00 3.29 15.54
CA GLY A 275 -12.75 3.58 16.26
C GLY A 275 -11.60 2.60 15.97
N LEU A 276 -11.77 1.73 14.97
CA LEU A 276 -10.73 0.83 14.50
C LEU A 276 -9.59 1.62 13.85
N ARG A 277 -8.34 1.29 14.20
CA ARG A 277 -7.16 2.11 13.82
C ARG A 277 -6.41 1.57 12.60
N TYR A 278 -6.53 0.28 12.33
CA TYR A 278 -5.69 -0.42 11.35
C TYR A 278 -6.55 -1.12 10.32
N ALA A 279 -6.34 -0.86 9.04
CA ALA A 279 -7.06 -1.53 7.98
C ALA A 279 -6.08 -2.03 6.93
N ILE A 280 -6.26 -3.28 6.48
CA ILE A 280 -5.42 -3.95 5.49
C ILE A 280 -6.32 -4.28 4.32
N THR A 281 -6.03 -3.72 3.16
CA THR A 281 -6.74 -4.06 1.92
C THR A 281 -6.06 -5.27 1.27
N LEU A 282 -6.82 -6.31 0.98
CA LEU A 282 -6.38 -7.45 0.18
C LEU A 282 -7.20 -7.46 -1.11
N ASP A 283 -6.57 -7.57 -2.27
CA ASP A 283 -7.33 -7.66 -3.51
C ASP A 283 -8.11 -8.98 -3.59
N ALA A 284 -9.24 -8.96 -4.30
CA ALA A 284 -10.04 -10.15 -4.59
C ALA A 284 -9.26 -11.25 -5.31
N ASP A 285 -8.13 -10.91 -5.94
CA ASP A 285 -7.23 -11.86 -6.62
C ASP A 285 -6.00 -12.24 -5.78
N THR A 286 -5.77 -11.60 -4.63
CA THR A 286 -4.62 -11.93 -3.77
C THR A 286 -4.78 -13.34 -3.21
N GLN A 287 -3.89 -14.26 -3.60
CA GLN A 287 -3.70 -15.55 -2.94
C GLN A 287 -2.55 -15.41 -1.93
N LEU A 288 -2.83 -15.70 -0.67
CA LEU A 288 -1.79 -15.74 0.35
C LEU A 288 -1.11 -17.12 0.30
N PRO A 289 0.23 -17.18 0.23
CA PRO A 289 0.94 -18.46 0.30
C PRO A 289 0.59 -19.24 1.58
N PRO A 290 0.60 -20.58 1.56
CA PRO A 290 0.40 -21.38 2.77
C PRO A 290 1.36 -20.97 3.89
N GLY A 291 0.84 -20.70 5.09
CA GLY A 291 1.62 -20.22 6.25
C GLY A 291 1.86 -18.71 6.28
N TYR A 292 1.33 -17.94 5.33
CA TYR A 292 1.37 -16.49 5.37
C TYR A 292 0.35 -15.97 6.39
N HIS A 293 0.85 -15.42 7.49
CA HIS A 293 0.05 -14.71 8.48
C HIS A 293 0.08 -13.23 8.13
N ILE A 294 -1.08 -12.62 7.92
CA ILE A 294 -1.18 -11.17 7.72
C ILE A 294 -0.58 -10.43 8.93
N ALA A 295 -0.63 -11.06 10.11
CA ALA A 295 -0.01 -10.56 11.33
C ALA A 295 1.54 -10.57 11.34
N SER A 296 2.20 -11.36 10.49
CA SER A 296 3.68 -11.46 10.49
C SER A 296 4.36 -10.55 9.47
N HIS A 297 3.62 -9.85 8.62
CA HIS A 297 4.17 -9.02 7.54
C HIS A 297 3.38 -7.70 7.44
N TRP A 298 3.40 -6.90 8.51
CA TRP A 298 2.73 -5.60 8.59
C TRP A 298 3.46 -4.52 7.80
N ASN A 299 3.44 -4.65 6.48
CA ASN A 299 3.97 -3.65 5.57
C ASN A 299 2.87 -2.67 5.15
N TYR A 300 2.34 -1.90 6.11
CA TYR A 300 1.73 -0.56 5.96
C TYR A 300 0.89 -0.24 7.21
N CYS A 301 1.33 0.76 8.00
CA CYS A 301 0.42 1.52 8.85
C CYS A 301 -0.01 2.75 8.06
N ALA A 302 -1.27 2.79 7.61
CA ALA A 302 -1.86 4.07 7.25
C ALA A 302 -1.90 4.98 8.51
N PRO A 303 -1.66 6.30 8.37
CA PRO A 303 -1.65 7.21 9.50
C PRO A 303 -3.02 7.22 10.22
N PRO A 304 -3.06 7.61 11.51
CA PRO A 304 -4.34 7.82 12.21
C PRO A 304 -5.22 8.77 11.41
N TRP A 305 -6.30 8.21 10.88
CA TRP A 305 -7.19 8.83 9.92
C TRP A 305 -7.87 10.07 10.51
N ARG A 306 -7.51 11.26 10.01
CA ARG A 306 -8.28 12.48 10.25
C ARG A 306 -8.81 12.95 8.92
N GLY A 307 -10.13 13.10 8.85
CA GLY A 307 -10.85 13.59 7.68
C GLY A 307 -10.21 14.89 7.17
N SER A 308 -9.75 14.87 5.92
CA SER A 308 -9.54 16.11 5.19
C SER A 308 -10.92 16.72 4.96
N LYS A 309 -11.24 17.78 5.69
CA LYS A 309 -12.33 18.68 5.27
C LYS A 309 -11.98 19.19 3.88
N SER A 310 -12.72 18.78 2.87
CA SER A 310 -12.75 19.47 1.59
C SER A 310 -13.28 20.90 1.83
N PRO A 311 -12.70 21.95 1.24
CA PRO A 311 -13.31 23.28 1.25
C PRO A 311 -14.60 23.27 0.42
N PRO A 312 -15.49 24.25 0.61
CA PRO A 312 -16.81 24.32 -0.02
C PRO A 312 -16.77 24.35 -1.54
#